data_AF-A0A5R2MT37-F1
#
_entry.id   AF-A0A5R2MT37-F1
#
_cell.length_a   1.000
_cell.length_b   1.000
_cell.length_c   1.000
_cell.angle_alpha   90.00
_cell.angle_beta   90.00
_cell.angle_gamma   90.00
#
_symmetry.space_group_name_H-M   'P 1'
#
loop_
_entity.id
_entity.type
_entity.pdbx_description
1 polymer ?
#
loop_
_entity_poly.entity_id
_entity_poly.type
_entity_poly.pdbx_seq_one_letter_code
_entity_poly.pdbx_strand_id
1 'polypeptide(L)'
;PVGTGGTVKAMYMDQVRGVGADIILGNTYHLMLRPGAERVARLGGLHEFARWPHPILTDSGGFQVMSLSKLRKLTEKGVTFRSHIDGAPYEMSPER
;
A
#
# COMPACT_ATOMS: atom_id res chain seq x y z
N PRO A 1 9.64 8.22 -4.50
CA PRO A 1 8.31 8.82 -4.29
C PRO A 1 7.37 7.83 -3.58
N VAL A 2 6.81 8.19 -2.42
CA VAL A 2 5.96 7.27 -1.64
C VAL A 2 4.51 7.43 -2.05
N GLY A 3 3.93 6.36 -2.59
CA GLY A 3 2.55 6.28 -3.00
C GLY A 3 1.64 5.90 -1.84
N THR A 4 1.08 6.89 -1.13
CA THR A 4 0.03 6.64 -0.12
C THR A 4 -1.31 6.54 -0.85
N GLY A 5 -1.78 5.31 -1.13
CA GLY A 5 -3.06 5.07 -1.80
C GLY A 5 -3.01 5.10 -3.34
N GLY A 6 -1.86 4.82 -3.95
CA GLY A 6 -1.71 4.68 -5.41
C GLY A 6 -1.27 5.95 -6.15
N THR A 7 -0.97 7.03 -5.44
CA THR A 7 -0.44 8.28 -6.02
C THR A 7 0.71 8.81 -5.18
N VAL A 8 1.73 9.40 -5.83
CA VAL A 8 2.71 10.24 -5.12
C VAL A 8 2.00 11.50 -4.67
N LYS A 9 2.02 11.78 -3.37
CA LYS A 9 1.27 12.90 -2.80
C LYS A 9 1.68 14.22 -3.47
N ALA A 10 0.68 14.95 -3.99
CA ALA A 10 0.80 16.27 -4.62
C ALA A 10 1.54 16.33 -5.98
N MET A 11 1.75 15.20 -6.67
CA MET A 11 2.32 15.20 -8.02
C MET A 11 1.54 14.25 -8.95
N TYR A 12 1.36 14.66 -10.20
CA TYR A 12 0.98 13.74 -11.26
C TYR A 12 2.16 12.82 -11.61
N MET A 13 1.88 11.60 -12.06
CA MET A 13 2.92 10.60 -12.32
C MET A 13 3.88 11.01 -13.46
N ASP A 14 3.41 11.77 -14.43
CA ASP A 14 4.24 12.38 -15.47
C ASP A 14 5.23 13.41 -14.89
N GLN A 15 4.83 14.19 -13.89
CA GLN A 15 5.73 15.09 -13.16
C GLN A 15 6.76 14.31 -12.35
N VAL A 16 6.35 13.19 -11.73
CA VAL A 16 7.25 12.28 -11.02
C VAL A 16 8.29 11.71 -12.00
N ARG A 17 7.89 11.36 -13.22
CA ARG A 17 8.82 10.97 -14.28
C ARG A 17 9.71 12.13 -14.72
N GLY A 18 9.14 13.33 -14.87
CA GLY A 18 9.84 14.54 -15.32
C GLY A 18 10.98 14.98 -14.41
N VAL A 19 10.94 14.63 -13.13
CA VAL A 19 12.05 14.86 -12.18
C VAL A 19 13.11 13.75 -12.17
N GLY A 20 12.99 12.76 -13.07
CA GLY A 20 13.98 11.69 -13.25
C GLY A 20 13.75 10.44 -12.40
N ALA A 21 12.53 10.21 -11.88
CA ALA A 21 12.25 8.97 -11.15
C ALA A 21 12.11 7.78 -12.11
N ASP A 22 12.89 6.72 -11.86
CA ASP A 22 12.80 5.44 -12.58
C ASP A 22 11.95 4.40 -11.85
N ILE A 23 11.75 4.58 -10.54
CA ILE A 23 10.99 3.66 -9.69
C ILE A 23 10.19 4.43 -8.63
N ILE A 24 9.01 3.91 -8.29
CA ILE A 24 8.20 4.40 -7.17
C ILE A 24 8.04 3.33 -6.10
N LEU A 25 7.78 3.76 -4.87
CA LEU A 25 7.48 2.87 -3.75
C LEU A 25 5.99 2.92 -3.45
N GLY A 26 5.30 1.79 -3.59
CA GLY A 26 3.91 1.61 -3.22
C GLY A 26 3.78 1.06 -1.80
N ASN A 27 2.94 1.68 -0.99
CA ASN A 27 2.72 1.21 0.36
C ASN A 27 1.56 0.20 0.42
N THR A 28 1.88 -1.05 0.77
CA THR A 28 0.91 -2.15 0.74
C THR A 28 -0.16 -1.98 1.81
N TYR A 29 0.19 -1.45 2.99
CA TYR A 29 -0.76 -1.22 4.07
C TYR A 29 -1.93 -0.32 3.64
N HIS A 30 -1.66 0.78 2.94
CA HIS A 30 -2.74 1.66 2.49
C HIS A 30 -3.54 1.03 1.35
N LEU A 31 -2.86 0.43 0.37
CA LEU A 31 -3.51 -0.18 -0.79
C LEU A 31 -4.43 -1.36 -0.39
N MET A 32 -4.06 -2.13 0.63
CA MET A 32 -4.86 -3.25 1.12
C MET A 32 -6.14 -2.80 1.83
N LEU A 33 -6.11 -1.65 2.51
CA LEU A 33 -7.29 -1.11 3.20
C LEU A 33 -8.22 -0.39 2.23
N ARG A 34 -7.65 0.39 1.31
CA ARG A 34 -8.42 1.13 0.31
C ARG A 34 -7.52 1.46 -0.88
N PRO A 35 -7.89 1.08 -2.11
CA PRO A 35 -9.15 0.48 -2.55
C PRO A 35 -9.33 -1.02 -2.28
N GLY A 36 -8.31 -1.71 -1.76
CA GLY A 36 -8.27 -3.16 -1.57
C GLY A 36 -7.57 -3.86 -2.72
N ALA A 37 -6.75 -4.87 -2.40
CA ALA A 37 -5.91 -5.60 -3.37
C ALA A 37 -6.73 -6.23 -4.51
N GLU A 38 -7.86 -6.87 -4.19
CA GLU A 38 -8.74 -7.46 -5.20
C GLU A 38 -9.31 -6.40 -6.17
N ARG A 39 -9.65 -5.22 -5.66
CA ARG A 39 -10.14 -4.13 -6.51
C ARG A 39 -9.05 -3.64 -7.45
N VAL A 40 -7.82 -3.48 -6.96
CA VAL A 40 -6.67 -3.11 -7.80
C VAL A 40 -6.43 -4.17 -8.88
N ALA A 41 -6.47 -5.45 -8.52
CA ALA A 41 -6.30 -6.54 -9.49
C ALA A 41 -7.36 -6.51 -10.60
N ARG A 42 -8.65 -6.33 -10.25
CA ARG A 42 -9.74 -6.21 -11.24
C ARG A 42 -9.62 -5.00 -12.16
N LEU A 43 -8.92 -3.95 -11.73
CA LEU A 43 -8.73 -2.72 -12.51
C LEU A 43 -7.46 -2.76 -13.38
N GLY A 44 -6.85 -3.93 -13.57
CA GLY A 44 -5.64 -4.09 -14.40
C GLY A 44 -4.33 -4.11 -13.61
N GLY A 45 -4.40 -4.18 -12.28
CA GLY A 45 -3.23 -4.21 -11.41
C GLY A 45 -2.67 -2.83 -11.08
N LEU A 46 -1.61 -2.81 -10.27
CA LEU A 46 -1.12 -1.56 -9.66
C LEU A 46 -0.52 -0.58 -10.68
N HIS A 47 0.10 -1.07 -11.75
CA HIS A 47 0.67 -0.23 -12.81
C HIS A 47 -0.43 0.55 -13.54
N GLU A 48 -1.49 -0.14 -13.97
CA GLU A 48 -2.66 0.49 -14.62
C GLU A 48 -3.40 1.43 -13.67
N PHE A 49 -3.63 0.98 -12.43
CA PHE A 49 -4.31 1.79 -11.42
C PHE A 49 -3.56 3.10 -11.11
N ALA A 50 -2.24 3.02 -10.99
CA ALA A 50 -1.39 4.18 -10.72
C ALA A 50 -1.01 4.97 -11.97
N ARG A 51 -1.33 4.48 -13.18
CA ARG A 51 -0.84 4.99 -14.47
C ARG A 51 0.69 5.15 -14.50
N TRP A 52 1.38 4.14 -14.00
CA TRP A 52 2.83 4.13 -13.92
C TRP A 52 3.37 2.88 -14.64
N PRO A 53 3.92 3.03 -15.85
CA PRO A 53 4.40 1.90 -16.65
C PRO A 53 5.83 1.44 -16.29
N HIS A 54 6.47 2.08 -15.30
CA HIS A 54 7.83 1.76 -14.87
C HIS A 54 7.80 0.91 -13.58
N PRO A 55 8.94 0.39 -13.10
CA PRO A 55 8.97 -0.43 -11.89
C PRO A 55 8.29 0.21 -10.68
N ILE A 56 7.63 -0.65 -9.89
CA ILE A 56 7.03 -0.33 -8.60
C ILE A 56 7.61 -1.28 -7.55
N LEU A 57 8.26 -0.73 -6.53
CA LEU A 57 8.65 -1.48 -5.34
C LEU A 57 7.52 -1.42 -4.32
N THR A 58 6.97 -2.55 -3.91
CA THR A 58 5.98 -2.60 -2.82
C THR A 58 6.67 -2.97 -1.52
N ASP A 59 6.39 -2.23 -0.44
CA ASP A 59 6.76 -2.68 0.89
C ASP A 59 5.83 -3.80 1.39
N SER A 60 6.17 -4.41 2.52
CA SER A 60 5.33 -5.44 3.14
C SER A 60 4.24 -4.86 4.05
N GLY A 61 4.09 -3.53 4.18
CA GLY A 61 3.13 -2.91 5.12
C GLY A 61 3.37 -3.16 6.62
N GLY A 62 4.27 -4.08 6.98
CA GLY A 62 4.53 -4.48 8.37
C GLY A 62 4.99 -3.32 9.25
N PHE A 63 5.75 -2.36 8.72
CA PHE A 63 6.15 -1.18 9.48
C PHE A 63 4.95 -0.33 9.92
N GLN A 64 3.97 -0.06 9.04
CA GLN A 64 2.75 0.68 9.44
C GLN A 64 1.97 -0.06 10.49
N VAL A 65 1.74 -1.36 10.28
CA VAL A 65 1.05 -2.23 11.25
C VAL A 65 1.77 -2.20 12.61
N MET A 66 3.11 -2.15 12.60
CA MET A 66 3.94 -2.03 13.80
C MET A 66 3.96 -0.62 14.41
N SER A 67 3.65 0.43 13.65
CA SER A 67 3.53 1.81 14.16
C SER A 67 2.18 2.12 14.82
N LEU A 68 1.12 1.38 14.50
CA LEU A 68 -0.27 1.62 14.98
C LEU A 68 -0.55 0.98 16.36
N SER A 69 0.33 1.24 17.33
CA SER A 69 0.49 0.55 18.63
C SER A 69 -0.79 0.22 19.42
N LYS A 70 -1.89 0.96 19.25
CA LYS A 70 -3.14 0.75 20.00
C LYS A 70 -4.15 -0.21 19.34
N LEU A 71 -3.98 -0.55 18.06
CA LEU A 71 -4.99 -1.27 17.28
C LEU A 71 -4.57 -2.68 16.85
N ARG A 72 -3.50 -3.26 17.42
CA ARG A 72 -2.98 -4.57 17.00
C ARG A 72 -2.87 -5.61 18.11
N LYS A 73 -2.93 -6.89 17.70
CA LYS A 73 -2.55 -8.08 18.46
C LYS A 73 -1.54 -8.87 17.62
N LEU A 74 -0.34 -9.07 18.17
CA LEU A 74 0.73 -9.83 17.52
C LEU A 74 0.73 -11.28 18.04
N THR A 75 0.90 -12.23 17.13
CA THR A 75 1.10 -13.66 17.41
C THR A 75 2.24 -14.18 16.54
N GLU A 76 2.75 -15.39 16.80
CA GLU A 76 3.75 -16.01 15.91
C GLU A 76 3.25 -16.20 14.47
N LYS A 77 1.94 -16.33 14.28
CA LYS A 77 1.33 -16.55 12.96
C LYS A 77 1.16 -15.26 12.15
N GLY A 78 1.28 -14.09 12.78
CA GLY A 78 1.05 -12.81 12.14
C GLY A 78 0.45 -11.76 13.06
N VAL A 79 -0.04 -10.67 12.46
CA VAL A 79 -0.69 -9.56 13.16
C VAL A 79 -2.16 -9.48 12.78
N THR A 80 -3.01 -9.41 13.79
CA THR A 80 -4.37 -8.89 13.65
C THR A 80 -4.38 -7.40 14.02
N PHE A 81 -4.99 -6.55 13.22
CA PHE A 81 -5.13 -5.12 13.51
C PHE A 81 -6.49 -4.58 13.09
N ARG A 82 -6.88 -3.41 13.60
CA ARG A 82 -8.05 -2.68 13.11
C ARG A 82 -7.63 -1.58 12.15
N SER A 83 -8.36 -1.47 11.04
CA SER A 83 -8.23 -0.39 10.07
C SER A 83 -8.43 0.97 10.74
N HIS A 84 -7.53 1.91 10.42
CA HIS A 84 -7.67 3.30 10.87
C HIS A 84 -8.72 4.09 10.08
N ILE A 85 -9.29 3.49 9.02
CA ILE A 85 -10.27 4.12 8.14
C ILE A 85 -11.69 3.90 8.69
N ASP A 86 -12.00 2.67 9.11
CA ASP A 86 -13.36 2.21 9.44
C ASP A 86 -13.44 1.30 10.67
N GLY A 87 -12.30 0.97 11.29
CA GLY A 87 -12.24 0.10 12.47
C GLY A 87 -12.44 -1.40 12.18
N ALA A 88 -12.57 -1.79 10.90
CA ALA A 88 -12.72 -3.18 10.49
C ALA A 88 -11.47 -4.00 10.87
N PRO A 89 -11.63 -5.26 11.32
CA PRO A 89 -10.50 -6.12 11.65
C PRO A 89 -9.85 -6.69 10.39
N TYR A 90 -8.52 -6.71 10.38
CA TYR A 90 -7.66 -7.28 9.35
C TYR A 90 -6.62 -8.19 9.96
N GLU A 91 -6.17 -9.19 9.20
CA GLU A 91 -5.08 -10.09 9.54
C GLU A 91 -4.01 -10.04 8.46
N MET A 92 -2.74 -9.99 8.87
CA MET A 92 -1.58 -10.00 8.00
C MET A 92 -0.59 -11.06 8.47
N SER A 93 -0.13 -11.90 7.53
CA SER A 93 0.86 -12.96 7.76
C SER A 93 1.93 -12.90 6.67
N PRO A 94 3.07 -13.59 6.82
CA PRO A 94 4.08 -13.63 5.76
C PRO A 94 3.54 -14.13 4.40
N GLU A 95 2.52 -14.96 4.40
CA GLU A 95 1.88 -15.53 3.21
C GLU A 95 0.81 -14.63 2.59
N ARG A 96 0.41 -13.53 3.26
CA ARG A 96 -0.71 -12.65 2.85
C ARG A 96 -0.43 -11.15 2.99
#